data_AF-A0A813I2A9-F1
#
_entry.id   AF-A0A813I2A9-F1
#
_cell.length_a   1.000
_cell.length_b   1.000
_cell.length_c   1.000
_cell.angle_alpha   90.00
_cell.angle_beta   90.00
_cell.angle_gamma   90.00
#
_symmetry.space_group_name_H-M   'P 1'
#
loop_
_entity.id
_entity.type
_entity.pdbx_description
1 polymer ?
#
loop_
_entity_poly.entity_id
_entity_poly.type
_entity_poly.pdbx_seq_one_letter_code
_entity_poly.pdbx_strand_id
1 'polypeptide(L)'
;LASFAVHVPSGLQARNSLAAKPPMGWMSWELFRCDVNCSVDNQKCISEWLYQSQADAMVADGYLKAGYSGIHIDDCWMHQNPGRDNTTGELFPNSDRFPSGMKALGDFFHERGVGFGLYSAESPATCAGFPASAGHEFQDAMTFANWGVDYMKMDGCGDQAYYEKGYHVMGSALEASGRPITYSCSWPAYIGDNESTKPFGEFIMDGCNLWRNWNDIDCSWNSLSSIIDHWG
;
A
#
# COMPACT_ATOMS: atom_id res chain seq x y z
N LEU A 1 32.86 12.06 28.05
CA LEU A 1 31.49 11.82 27.57
C LEU A 1 31.61 11.29 26.15
N ALA A 2 31.56 9.98 25.97
CA ALA A 2 31.59 9.37 24.64
C ALA A 2 30.20 9.55 24.01
N SER A 3 30.13 10.36 22.95
CA SER A 3 28.93 10.50 22.15
C SER A 3 28.81 9.25 21.28
N PHE A 4 27.82 8.41 21.55
CA PHE A 4 27.45 7.33 20.64
C PHE A 4 26.63 7.95 19.50
N ALA A 5 27.29 8.19 18.36
CA ALA A 5 26.57 8.42 17.12
C ALA A 5 25.95 7.08 16.70
N VAL A 6 24.62 6.97 16.78
CA VAL A 6 23.88 5.86 16.18
C VAL A 6 24.11 5.94 14.68
N HIS A 7 24.81 4.95 14.11
CA HIS A 7 25.00 4.85 12.68
C HIS A 7 23.68 4.36 12.09
N VAL A 8 22.86 5.29 11.61
CA VAL A 8 21.66 4.94 10.84
C VAL A 8 22.13 4.42 9.48
N PRO A 9 21.78 3.18 9.09
CA PRO A 9 22.10 2.67 7.76
C PRO A 9 21.61 3.66 6.69
N SER A 10 22.41 3.89 5.67
CA SER A 10 22.11 4.85 4.59
C SER A 10 20.79 4.55 3.86
N GLY A 11 20.33 3.28 3.85
CA GLY A 11 19.03 2.89 3.29
C GLY A 11 17.82 3.32 4.14
N LEU A 12 17.90 3.20 5.47
CA LEU A 12 16.86 3.66 6.39
C LEU A 12 16.69 5.19 6.34
N GLN A 13 17.81 5.93 6.21
CA GLN A 13 17.79 7.39 6.07
C GLN A 13 17.17 7.83 4.73
N ALA A 14 17.40 7.08 3.64
CA ALA A 14 16.77 7.34 2.35
C ALA A 14 15.25 7.10 2.41
N ARG A 15 14.79 6.03 3.07
CA ARG A 15 13.35 5.76 3.23
C ARG A 15 12.64 6.78 4.09
N ASN A 16 13.23 7.19 5.20
CA ASN A 16 12.68 8.26 6.05
C ASN A 16 12.52 9.60 5.32
N SER A 17 13.17 9.79 4.16
CA SER A 17 13.03 11.00 3.35
C SER A 17 11.92 10.94 2.29
N LEU A 18 11.37 9.76 1.98
CA LEU A 18 10.39 9.57 0.89
C LEU A 18 9.06 10.29 1.13
N ALA A 19 8.60 10.34 2.38
CA ALA A 19 7.40 11.05 2.79
C ALA A 19 7.72 12.29 3.65
N ALA A 20 8.76 13.04 3.29
CA ALA A 20 9.12 14.28 3.99
C ALA A 20 7.99 15.34 3.98
N LYS A 21 7.05 15.21 3.04
CA LYS A 21 5.74 15.88 3.06
C LYS A 21 4.65 14.80 3.01
N PRO A 22 3.45 15.06 3.56
CA PRO A 22 2.34 14.12 3.45
C PRO A 22 2.11 13.70 1.98
N PRO A 23 2.05 12.39 1.68
CA PRO A 23 1.77 11.91 0.33
C PRO A 23 0.42 12.44 -0.16
N MET A 24 0.38 12.88 -1.41
CA MET A 24 -0.84 13.33 -2.07
C MET A 24 -1.08 12.45 -3.29
N GLY A 25 -2.30 11.92 -3.42
CA GLY A 25 -2.64 11.02 -4.51
C GLY A 25 -4.11 10.63 -4.47
N TRP A 26 -4.42 9.52 -5.13
CA TRP A 26 -5.74 8.93 -5.21
C TRP A 26 -5.64 7.45 -4.86
N MET A 27 -6.63 6.91 -4.14
CA MET A 27 -6.70 5.50 -3.74
C MET A 27 -8.10 4.96 -4.01
N SER A 28 -8.20 3.73 -4.50
CA SER A 28 -9.46 3.16 -4.98
C SER A 28 -10.46 2.80 -3.87
N TRP A 29 -9.99 2.44 -2.67
CA TRP A 29 -10.80 1.76 -1.65
C TRP A 29 -12.13 2.45 -1.35
N GLU A 30 -12.12 3.73 -0.99
CA GLU A 30 -13.31 4.37 -0.40
C GLU A 30 -14.50 4.41 -1.36
N LEU A 31 -14.25 4.66 -2.64
CA LEU A 31 -15.31 4.80 -3.65
C LEU A 31 -15.59 3.51 -4.42
N PHE A 32 -14.55 2.72 -4.73
CA PHE A 32 -14.65 1.56 -5.62
C PHE A 32 -14.64 0.21 -4.87
N ARG A 33 -14.16 0.21 -3.62
CA ARG A 33 -14.15 -0.95 -2.71
C ARG A 33 -13.56 -2.18 -3.42
N CYS A 34 -14.26 -3.31 -3.37
CA CYS A 34 -13.85 -4.58 -3.95
C CYS A 34 -14.79 -5.01 -5.10
N ASP A 35 -15.24 -4.08 -5.95
CA ASP A 35 -16.04 -4.47 -7.12
C ASP A 35 -15.14 -5.15 -8.16
N VAL A 36 -15.22 -6.47 -8.25
CA VAL A 36 -14.44 -7.26 -9.23
C VAL A 36 -15.26 -7.66 -10.46
N ASN A 37 -16.54 -7.26 -10.54
CA ASN A 37 -17.44 -7.67 -11.62
C ASN A 37 -17.49 -6.65 -12.76
N CYS A 38 -16.48 -6.71 -13.63
CA CYS A 38 -16.38 -5.83 -14.80
C CYS A 38 -17.46 -6.05 -15.87
N SER A 39 -18.25 -7.13 -15.79
CA SER A 39 -19.37 -7.34 -16.72
C SER A 39 -20.57 -6.45 -16.41
N VAL A 40 -20.69 -5.95 -15.18
CA VAL A 40 -21.80 -5.09 -14.74
C VAL A 40 -21.48 -3.61 -14.98
N ASP A 41 -20.31 -3.17 -14.51
CA ASP A 41 -19.84 -1.80 -14.68
C ASP A 41 -18.33 -1.80 -14.84
N ASN A 42 -17.87 -1.77 -16.10
CA ASN A 42 -16.46 -1.72 -16.42
C ASN A 42 -15.79 -0.38 -16.02
N GLN A 43 -16.57 0.62 -15.62
CA GLN A 43 -16.05 1.90 -15.14
C GLN A 43 -15.80 1.93 -13.64
N LYS A 44 -16.36 0.98 -12.89
CA LYS A 44 -16.22 0.88 -11.44
C LYS A 44 -15.47 -0.33 -10.96
N CYS A 45 -15.43 -1.40 -11.75
CA CYS A 45 -14.70 -2.58 -11.33
C CYS A 45 -13.19 -2.28 -11.19
N ILE A 46 -12.57 -2.92 -10.21
CA ILE A 46 -11.13 -2.89 -9.98
C ILE A 46 -10.43 -3.52 -11.19
N SER A 47 -9.91 -2.68 -12.09
CA SER A 47 -9.35 -3.07 -13.37
C SER A 47 -8.25 -2.12 -13.83
N GLU A 48 -7.40 -2.58 -14.74
CA GLU A 48 -6.36 -1.76 -15.40
C GLU A 48 -6.96 -0.50 -16.04
N TRP A 49 -8.12 -0.62 -16.70
CA TRP A 49 -8.80 0.52 -17.29
C TRP A 49 -9.18 1.59 -16.25
N LEU A 50 -9.72 1.18 -15.09
CA LEU A 50 -10.06 2.11 -14.02
C LEU A 50 -8.83 2.93 -13.65
N TYR A 51 -7.72 2.28 -13.33
CA TYR A 51 -6.53 2.99 -12.86
C TYR A 51 -5.84 3.83 -13.95
N GLN A 52 -5.83 3.36 -15.21
CA GLN A 52 -5.36 4.15 -16.34
C GLN A 52 -6.19 5.43 -16.51
N SER A 53 -7.52 5.33 -16.42
CA SER A 53 -8.42 6.48 -16.53
C SER A 53 -8.19 7.52 -15.42
N GLN A 54 -7.92 7.06 -14.18
CA GLN A 54 -7.62 7.96 -13.08
C GLN A 54 -6.25 8.63 -13.23
N ALA A 55 -5.25 7.93 -13.77
CA ALA A 55 -3.95 8.52 -14.09
C ALA A 55 -4.05 9.57 -15.20
N ASP A 56 -4.81 9.30 -16.27
CA ASP A 56 -5.08 10.27 -17.33
C ASP A 56 -5.80 11.51 -16.79
N ALA A 57 -6.85 11.33 -15.97
CA ALA A 57 -7.57 12.43 -15.34
C ALA A 57 -6.69 13.24 -14.37
N MET A 58 -5.84 12.57 -13.59
CA MET A 58 -4.89 13.22 -12.68
C MET A 58 -3.99 14.22 -13.40
N VAL A 59 -3.55 13.88 -14.62
CA VAL A 59 -2.75 14.77 -15.47
C VAL A 59 -3.63 15.83 -16.14
N ALA A 60 -4.67 15.41 -16.86
CA ALA A 60 -5.47 16.27 -17.72
C ALA A 60 -6.21 17.36 -16.95
N ASP A 61 -6.71 17.04 -15.77
CA ASP A 61 -7.54 17.94 -14.96
C ASP A 61 -6.71 18.77 -13.97
N GLY A 62 -5.37 18.63 -14.01
CA GLY A 62 -4.43 19.47 -13.26
C GLY A 62 -4.16 19.02 -11.81
N TYR A 63 -4.64 17.86 -11.38
CA TYR A 63 -4.34 17.31 -10.04
C TYR A 63 -2.84 17.07 -9.84
N LEU A 64 -2.15 16.55 -10.86
CA LEU A 64 -0.69 16.37 -10.81
C LEU A 64 0.04 17.70 -10.62
N LYS A 65 -0.40 18.75 -11.34
CA LYS A 65 0.14 20.10 -11.17
C LYS A 65 -0.15 20.69 -9.79
N ALA A 66 -1.28 20.31 -9.18
CA ALA A 66 -1.65 20.69 -7.82
C ALA A 66 -0.89 19.88 -6.74
N GLY A 67 -0.16 18.83 -7.12
CA GLY A 67 0.69 18.04 -6.24
C GLY A 67 0.19 16.63 -5.94
N TYR A 68 -0.97 16.21 -6.45
CA TYR A 68 -1.43 14.82 -6.34
C TYR A 68 -0.65 13.94 -7.33
N SER A 69 0.25 13.11 -6.84
CA SER A 69 1.29 12.50 -7.67
C SER A 69 1.32 10.97 -7.63
N GLY A 70 0.26 10.31 -7.14
CA GLY A 70 0.23 8.86 -7.04
C GLY A 70 -1.16 8.27 -7.24
N ILE A 71 -1.23 7.18 -8.00
CA ILE A 71 -2.42 6.33 -8.14
C ILE A 71 -2.17 5.06 -7.33
N HIS A 72 -2.97 4.84 -6.29
CA HIS A 72 -2.81 3.74 -5.35
C HIS A 72 -3.92 2.70 -5.55
N ILE A 73 -3.49 1.50 -5.94
CA ILE A 73 -4.34 0.31 -6.06
C ILE A 73 -4.51 -0.28 -4.67
N ASP A 74 -5.73 -0.35 -4.17
CA ASP A 74 -6.05 -1.01 -2.90
C ASP A 74 -6.35 -2.51 -3.09
N ASP A 75 -7.06 -3.16 -2.16
CA ASP A 75 -7.38 -4.59 -2.19
C ASP A 75 -8.04 -5.05 -3.51
N CYS A 76 -8.10 -6.37 -3.70
CA CYS A 76 -8.82 -7.05 -4.77
C CYS A 76 -8.20 -6.92 -6.18
N TRP A 77 -6.94 -6.54 -6.30
CA TRP A 77 -6.22 -6.56 -7.59
C TRP A 77 -5.69 -7.95 -7.96
N MET A 78 -5.32 -8.76 -6.97
CA MET A 78 -4.68 -10.07 -7.16
C MET A 78 -5.59 -11.09 -7.86
N HIS A 79 -4.98 -12.09 -8.48
CA HIS A 79 -5.69 -13.29 -8.87
C HIS A 79 -6.04 -14.12 -7.63
N GLN A 80 -7.32 -14.32 -7.31
CA GLN A 80 -7.71 -14.95 -6.04
C GLN A 80 -7.36 -16.45 -5.95
N ASN A 81 -7.57 -17.22 -7.02
CA ASN A 81 -7.34 -18.67 -7.06
C ASN A 81 -6.70 -19.05 -8.40
N PRO A 82 -5.39 -19.35 -8.47
CA PRO A 82 -4.61 -20.02 -7.44
C PRO A 82 -3.97 -19.13 -6.36
N GLY A 83 -4.11 -17.80 -6.43
CA GLY A 83 -3.54 -16.88 -5.44
C GLY A 83 -2.10 -16.47 -5.76
N ARG A 84 -1.26 -17.44 -6.09
CA ARG A 84 0.14 -17.25 -6.48
C ARG A 84 0.48 -18.07 -7.70
N ASP A 85 1.47 -17.63 -8.46
CA ASP A 85 1.95 -18.38 -9.61
C ASP A 85 2.58 -19.70 -9.13
N ASN A 86 2.17 -20.83 -9.71
CA ASN A 86 2.57 -22.16 -9.24
C ASN A 86 4.06 -22.48 -9.48
N THR A 87 4.75 -21.71 -10.33
CA THR A 87 6.16 -21.96 -10.67
C THR A 87 7.09 -21.06 -9.86
N THR A 88 6.75 -19.78 -9.77
CA THR A 88 7.57 -18.76 -9.13
C THR A 88 7.17 -18.51 -7.67
N GLY A 89 5.90 -18.73 -7.31
CA GLY A 89 5.33 -18.34 -6.03
C GLY A 89 4.97 -16.85 -5.92
N GLU A 90 5.14 -16.08 -7.00
CA GLU A 90 4.88 -14.64 -7.01
C GLU A 90 3.37 -14.35 -6.98
N LEU A 91 3.00 -13.23 -6.35
CA LEU A 91 1.68 -12.64 -6.57
C LEU A 91 1.57 -12.20 -8.04
N PHE A 92 0.36 -12.30 -8.59
CA PHE A 92 0.07 -11.82 -9.94
C PHE A 92 -1.35 -11.28 -10.01
N PRO A 93 -1.63 -10.30 -10.88
CA PRO A 93 -2.96 -9.71 -10.96
C PRO A 93 -3.94 -10.66 -11.65
N ASN A 94 -5.23 -10.42 -11.46
CA ASN A 94 -6.24 -11.12 -12.28
C ASN A 94 -6.11 -10.69 -13.75
N SER A 95 -5.82 -11.63 -14.66
CA SER A 95 -5.53 -11.34 -16.07
C SER A 95 -6.71 -10.81 -16.88
N ASP A 96 -7.95 -11.08 -16.46
CA ASP A 96 -9.13 -10.55 -17.16
C ASP A 96 -9.33 -9.07 -16.85
N ARG A 97 -8.95 -8.64 -15.63
CA ARG A 97 -9.08 -7.26 -15.16
C ARG A 97 -7.81 -6.42 -15.40
N PHE A 98 -6.65 -7.06 -15.44
CA PHE A 98 -5.33 -6.45 -15.65
C PHE A 98 -4.57 -7.19 -16.77
N PRO A 99 -5.05 -7.10 -18.01
CA PRO A 99 -4.52 -7.92 -19.11
C PRO A 99 -3.06 -7.60 -19.48
N SER A 100 -2.58 -6.38 -19.21
CA SER A 100 -1.19 -6.00 -19.50
C SER A 100 -0.24 -6.31 -18.34
N GLY A 101 -0.79 -6.62 -17.15
CA GLY A 101 -0.04 -6.91 -15.94
C GLY A 101 0.47 -5.66 -15.19
N MET A 102 0.87 -5.85 -13.94
CA MET A 102 1.19 -4.73 -13.03
C MET A 102 2.40 -3.91 -13.45
N LYS A 103 3.42 -4.54 -14.07
CA LYS A 103 4.57 -3.80 -14.58
C LYS A 103 4.16 -2.82 -15.67
N ALA A 104 3.36 -3.25 -16.64
CA ALA A 104 2.92 -2.39 -17.74
C ALA A 104 2.04 -1.24 -17.22
N LEU A 105 1.23 -1.51 -16.19
CA LEU A 105 0.43 -0.48 -15.52
C LEU A 105 1.31 0.54 -14.78
N GLY A 106 2.35 0.09 -14.07
CA GLY A 106 3.35 0.95 -13.45
C GLY A 106 4.07 1.83 -14.47
N ASP A 107 4.56 1.22 -15.55
CA ASP A 107 5.22 1.94 -16.66
C ASP A 107 4.28 3.03 -17.24
N PHE A 108 2.98 2.72 -17.42
CA PHE A 108 1.97 3.67 -17.90
C PHE A 108 1.78 4.88 -16.97
N PHE A 109 1.81 4.68 -15.64
CA PHE A 109 1.77 5.79 -14.67
C PHE A 109 3.05 6.62 -14.73
N HIS A 110 4.22 5.98 -14.77
CA HIS A 110 5.51 6.67 -14.79
C HIS A 110 5.71 7.51 -16.05
N GLU A 111 5.24 7.05 -17.21
CA GLU A 111 5.23 7.83 -18.47
C GLU A 111 4.47 9.16 -18.34
N ARG A 112 3.54 9.25 -17.38
CA ARG A 112 2.75 10.45 -17.05
C ARG A 112 3.33 11.27 -15.91
N GLY A 113 4.44 10.84 -15.32
CA GLY A 113 4.99 11.43 -14.10
C GLY A 113 4.16 11.16 -12.85
N VAL A 114 3.34 10.10 -12.87
CA VAL A 114 2.50 9.66 -11.75
C VAL A 114 3.14 8.45 -11.08
N GLY A 115 3.18 8.42 -9.76
CA GLY A 115 3.70 7.30 -8.98
C GLY A 115 2.70 6.13 -8.87
N PHE A 116 3.25 4.94 -8.71
CA PHE A 116 2.51 3.69 -8.65
C PHE A 116 2.38 3.17 -7.21
N GLY A 117 1.19 3.26 -6.62
CA GLY A 117 0.89 2.67 -5.32
C GLY A 117 0.21 1.30 -5.41
N LEU A 118 0.57 0.39 -4.51
CA LEU A 118 0.04 -0.96 -4.44
C LEU A 118 -0.29 -1.37 -2.99
N TYR A 119 -1.02 -2.47 -2.86
CA TYR A 119 -1.58 -2.97 -1.61
C TYR A 119 -1.30 -4.46 -1.41
N SER A 120 -1.07 -4.83 -0.15
CA SER A 120 -1.11 -6.20 0.38
C SER A 120 -1.39 -6.14 1.88
N ALA A 121 -1.30 -7.26 2.58
CA ALA A 121 -1.51 -7.34 4.02
C ALA A 121 -0.49 -8.27 4.71
N GLU A 122 -0.21 -7.97 5.97
CA GLU A 122 0.52 -8.83 6.90
C GLU A 122 -0.44 -9.84 7.52
N SER A 123 -0.89 -10.77 6.69
CA SER A 123 -1.80 -11.87 7.04
C SER A 123 -1.77 -12.94 5.94
N PRO A 124 -2.35 -14.14 6.16
CA PRO A 124 -2.44 -15.17 5.13
C PRO A 124 -3.33 -14.78 3.94
N ALA A 125 -4.31 -13.91 4.19
CA ALA A 125 -5.18 -13.33 3.17
C ALA A 125 -5.45 -11.85 3.49
N THR A 126 -5.74 -11.06 2.46
CA THR A 126 -6.15 -9.66 2.60
C THR A 126 -7.51 -9.56 3.29
N CYS A 127 -7.92 -8.35 3.67
CA CYS A 127 -9.23 -8.10 4.29
C CYS A 127 -10.40 -8.58 3.40
N ALA A 128 -10.23 -8.51 2.07
CA ALA A 128 -11.22 -9.03 1.12
C ALA A 128 -11.02 -10.51 0.73
N GLY A 129 -10.09 -11.23 1.37
CA GLY A 129 -9.86 -12.66 1.14
C GLY A 129 -9.04 -12.99 -0.12
N PHE A 130 -8.19 -12.07 -0.57
CA PHE A 130 -7.19 -12.32 -1.63
C PHE A 130 -5.87 -12.84 -1.03
N PRO A 131 -4.98 -13.46 -1.81
CA PRO A 131 -3.63 -13.81 -1.33
C PRO A 131 -2.90 -12.57 -0.79
N ALA A 132 -2.18 -12.72 0.32
CA ALA A 132 -1.44 -11.64 0.99
C ALA A 132 0.02 -12.05 1.26
N SER A 133 0.78 -11.19 1.95
CA SER A 133 2.26 -11.25 1.95
C SER A 133 2.89 -11.95 3.14
N ALA A 134 2.14 -12.36 4.17
CA ALA A 134 2.72 -13.04 5.32
C ALA A 134 3.50 -14.31 4.91
N GLY A 135 4.76 -14.39 5.31
CA GLY A 135 5.69 -15.48 4.95
C GLY A 135 6.31 -15.38 3.54
N HIS A 136 5.95 -14.35 2.76
CA HIS A 136 6.43 -14.09 1.41
C HIS A 136 7.01 -12.67 1.28
N GLU A 137 7.26 -11.97 2.38
CA GLU A 137 7.53 -10.53 2.40
C GLU A 137 8.73 -10.14 1.52
N PHE A 138 9.83 -10.90 1.58
CA PHE A 138 11.00 -10.67 0.72
C PHE A 138 10.72 -10.92 -0.75
N GLN A 139 10.01 -11.99 -1.07
CA GLN A 139 9.65 -12.32 -2.45
C GLN A 139 8.72 -11.25 -3.04
N ASP A 140 7.69 -10.87 -2.28
CA ASP A 140 6.69 -9.90 -2.69
C ASP A 140 7.31 -8.51 -2.83
N ALA A 141 8.20 -8.09 -1.91
CA ALA A 141 8.93 -6.83 -2.03
C ALA A 141 9.79 -6.76 -3.31
N MET A 142 10.48 -7.85 -3.69
CA MET A 142 11.20 -7.90 -4.97
C MET A 142 10.25 -7.82 -6.16
N THR A 143 9.11 -8.51 -6.09
CA THR A 143 8.08 -8.49 -7.13
C THR A 143 7.54 -7.07 -7.33
N PHE A 144 7.20 -6.38 -6.25
CA PHE A 144 6.71 -5.00 -6.27
C PHE A 144 7.76 -4.02 -6.82
N ALA A 145 9.02 -4.17 -6.39
CA ALA A 145 10.12 -3.36 -6.90
C ALA A 145 10.36 -3.58 -8.40
N ASN A 146 10.29 -4.82 -8.87
CA ASN A 146 10.42 -5.18 -10.29
C ASN A 146 9.28 -4.63 -11.15
N TRP A 147 8.08 -4.50 -10.59
CA TRP A 147 6.94 -3.84 -11.25
C TRP A 147 7.00 -2.31 -11.20
N GLY A 148 7.95 -1.73 -10.45
CA GLY A 148 8.09 -0.29 -10.34
C GLY A 148 7.16 0.37 -9.31
N VAL A 149 6.68 -0.36 -8.31
CA VAL A 149 5.88 0.22 -7.23
C VAL A 149 6.67 1.31 -6.49
N ASP A 150 6.04 2.44 -6.18
CA ASP A 150 6.61 3.60 -5.46
C ASP A 150 6.00 3.78 -4.06
N TYR A 151 4.84 3.17 -3.81
CA TYR A 151 4.13 3.25 -2.55
C TYR A 151 3.50 1.90 -2.23
N MET A 152 3.69 1.41 -1.00
CA MET A 152 3.13 0.16 -0.53
C MET A 152 2.25 0.39 0.70
N LYS A 153 0.96 0.12 0.58
CA LYS A 153 0.04 -0.03 1.73
C LYS A 153 0.09 -1.47 2.20
N MET A 154 0.45 -1.67 3.47
CA MET A 154 0.36 -2.97 4.13
C MET A 154 -0.72 -2.93 5.19
N ASP A 155 -1.75 -3.73 4.97
CA ASP A 155 -2.84 -3.91 5.92
C ASP A 155 -2.55 -4.99 6.96
N GLY A 156 -3.39 -5.06 7.98
CA GLY A 156 -3.27 -6.05 9.05
C GLY A 156 -4.58 -6.78 9.27
N CYS A 157 -4.96 -7.71 8.39
CA CYS A 157 -6.28 -8.32 8.42
C CYS A 157 -6.34 -9.69 9.15
N GLY A 158 -5.21 -10.17 9.67
CA GLY A 158 -5.07 -11.45 10.39
C GLY A 158 -5.08 -11.33 11.92
N ASP A 159 -4.33 -12.22 12.57
CA ASP A 159 -4.11 -12.16 14.01
C ASP A 159 -2.89 -11.30 14.36
N GLN A 160 -2.84 -10.80 15.61
CA GLN A 160 -1.73 -9.99 16.12
C GLN A 160 -0.34 -10.62 15.89
N ALA A 161 -0.25 -11.95 15.90
CA ALA A 161 0.99 -12.69 15.66
C ALA A 161 1.63 -12.39 14.30
N TYR A 162 0.84 -11.98 13.30
CA TYR A 162 1.37 -11.54 12.00
C TYR A 162 1.97 -10.14 12.08
N TYR A 163 1.34 -9.21 12.81
CA TYR A 163 1.79 -7.82 12.86
C TYR A 163 3.05 -7.63 13.69
N GLU A 164 3.21 -8.41 14.76
CA GLU A 164 4.37 -8.33 15.67
C GLU A 164 5.73 -8.48 14.96
N LYS A 165 5.75 -9.08 13.77
CA LYS A 165 6.97 -9.28 12.97
C LYS A 165 6.82 -8.90 11.52
N GLY A 166 5.66 -9.12 10.92
CA GLY A 166 5.43 -8.96 9.48
C GLY A 166 5.79 -7.55 8.99
N TYR A 167 5.32 -6.51 9.70
CA TYR A 167 5.60 -5.13 9.31
C TYR A 167 7.11 -4.81 9.29
N HIS A 168 7.87 -5.31 10.26
CA HIS A 168 9.33 -5.21 10.30
C HIS A 168 10.01 -5.96 9.15
N VAL A 169 9.56 -7.20 8.88
CA VAL A 169 10.12 -8.03 7.82
C VAL A 169 9.85 -7.42 6.45
N MET A 170 8.63 -6.96 6.18
CA MET A 170 8.27 -6.26 4.95
C MET A 170 9.02 -4.92 4.83
N GLY A 171 9.15 -4.17 5.93
CA GLY A 171 10.02 -3.01 5.99
C GLY A 171 11.44 -3.35 5.55
N SER A 172 12.07 -4.36 6.14
CA SER A 172 13.43 -4.79 5.76
C SER A 172 13.51 -5.27 4.30
N ALA A 173 12.49 -5.98 3.83
CA ALA A 173 12.40 -6.50 2.46
C ALA A 173 12.31 -5.38 1.41
N LEU A 174 11.50 -4.35 1.67
CA LEU A 174 11.39 -3.18 0.80
C LEU A 174 12.73 -2.43 0.72
N GLU A 175 13.50 -2.33 1.82
CA GLU A 175 14.87 -1.79 1.76
C GLU A 175 15.79 -2.63 0.88
N ALA A 176 15.77 -3.94 1.12
CA ALA A 176 16.63 -4.89 0.43
C ALA A 176 16.36 -4.93 -1.07
N SER A 177 15.16 -4.53 -1.51
CA SER A 177 14.81 -4.42 -2.92
C SER A 177 15.64 -3.37 -3.68
N GLY A 178 16.21 -2.41 -2.96
CA GLY A 178 16.98 -1.31 -3.54
C GLY A 178 16.14 -0.25 -4.26
N ARG A 179 14.82 -0.46 -4.40
CA ARG A 179 13.90 0.56 -4.92
C ARG A 179 13.37 1.42 -3.76
N PRO A 180 13.38 2.76 -3.87
CA PRO A 180 12.73 3.60 -2.87
C PRO A 180 11.20 3.46 -2.96
N ILE A 181 10.61 2.79 -1.97
CA ILE A 181 9.16 2.55 -1.87
C ILE A 181 8.66 3.19 -0.56
N THR A 182 7.68 4.08 -0.68
CA THR A 182 7.01 4.69 0.48
C THR A 182 6.19 3.63 1.19
N TYR A 183 6.38 3.48 2.49
CA TYR A 183 5.77 2.39 3.25
C TYR A 183 4.65 2.88 4.17
N SER A 184 3.41 2.51 3.88
CA SER A 184 2.20 2.87 4.62
C SER A 184 1.71 1.69 5.46
N CYS A 185 1.83 1.81 6.77
CA CYS A 185 1.57 0.72 7.70
C CYS A 185 0.21 0.86 8.39
N SER A 186 -0.69 -0.10 8.25
CA SER A 186 -1.96 -0.08 9.00
C SER A 186 -1.86 -0.62 10.43
N TRP A 187 -0.68 -1.09 10.84
CA TRP A 187 -0.44 -1.78 12.11
C TRP A 187 -1.14 -1.14 13.33
N PRO A 188 -0.98 0.18 13.63
CA PRO A 188 -1.53 0.73 14.86
C PRO A 188 -3.05 0.55 14.99
N ALA A 189 -3.80 0.69 13.90
CA ALA A 189 -5.26 0.52 13.93
C ALA A 189 -5.74 -0.89 14.28
N TYR A 190 -4.86 -1.89 14.22
CA TYR A 190 -5.20 -3.27 14.57
C TYR A 190 -4.84 -3.63 16.03
N ILE A 191 -4.29 -2.68 16.80
CA ILE A 191 -3.88 -2.87 18.21
C ILE A 191 -4.91 -2.20 19.17
N GLY A 192 -6.21 -2.32 18.87
CA GLY A 192 -7.31 -1.76 19.69
C GLY A 192 -7.37 -0.23 19.73
N ASP A 193 -8.00 0.35 20.76
CA ASP A 193 -8.27 1.80 20.78
C ASP A 193 -7.38 2.61 21.74
N ASN A 194 -6.54 1.92 22.53
CA ASN A 194 -5.67 2.57 23.50
C ASN A 194 -4.40 3.10 22.82
N GLU A 195 -4.32 4.42 22.61
CA GLU A 195 -3.15 5.04 21.97
C GLU A 195 -1.84 4.84 22.75
N SER A 196 -1.92 4.65 24.07
CA SER A 196 -0.72 4.40 24.89
C SER A 196 -0.10 3.01 24.66
N THR A 197 -0.81 2.09 24.00
CA THR A 197 -0.29 0.75 23.69
C THR A 197 0.28 0.63 22.28
N LYS A 198 0.25 1.69 21.47
CA LYS A 198 0.78 1.66 20.11
C LYS A 198 2.31 1.75 20.11
N PRO A 199 3.03 0.83 19.44
CA PRO A 199 4.48 0.90 19.36
C PRO A 199 4.95 1.89 18.27
N PHE A 200 4.60 3.17 18.41
CA PHE A 200 4.95 4.24 17.46
C PHE A 200 6.44 4.29 17.11
N GLY A 201 7.30 4.06 18.11
CA GLY A 201 8.75 4.00 17.90
C GLY A 201 9.18 2.83 17.01
N GLU A 202 8.54 1.67 17.14
CA GLU A 202 8.86 0.48 16.35
C GLU A 202 8.47 0.67 14.90
N PHE A 203 7.28 1.21 14.61
CA PHE A 203 6.85 1.50 13.23
C PHE A 203 7.85 2.39 12.49
N ILE A 204 8.36 3.43 13.16
CA ILE A 204 9.36 4.34 12.59
C ILE A 204 10.67 3.60 12.32
N MET A 205 11.12 2.74 13.24
CA MET A 205 12.34 1.94 13.06
C MET A 205 12.19 0.90 11.95
N ASP A 206 10.98 0.38 11.75
CA ASP A 206 10.65 -0.58 10.68
C ASP A 206 10.51 0.10 9.30
N GLY A 207 10.62 1.42 9.25
CA GLY A 207 10.62 2.20 8.03
C GLY A 207 9.23 2.62 7.55
N CYS A 208 8.20 2.54 8.40
CA CYS A 208 6.88 3.09 8.08
C CYS A 208 7.00 4.62 7.88
N ASN A 209 6.68 5.07 6.67
CA ASN A 209 6.65 6.50 6.31
C ASN A 209 5.40 7.20 6.83
N LEU A 210 4.30 6.46 6.91
CA LEU A 210 3.03 6.87 7.44
C LEU A 210 2.30 5.63 7.96
N TRP A 211 1.32 5.86 8.83
CA TRP A 211 0.57 4.77 9.42
C TRP A 211 -0.87 5.18 9.70
N ARG A 212 -1.76 4.19 9.57
CA ARG A 212 -3.19 4.37 9.78
C ARG A 212 -3.51 4.06 11.24
N ASN A 213 -3.99 5.07 11.98
CA ASN A 213 -4.17 4.96 13.43
C ASN A 213 -5.53 4.42 13.87
N TRP A 214 -6.58 4.66 13.08
CA TRP A 214 -7.97 4.49 13.52
C TRP A 214 -8.81 3.66 12.54
N ASN A 215 -10.11 3.64 12.74
CA ASN A 215 -11.05 2.96 11.87
C ASN A 215 -11.02 3.50 10.43
N ASP A 216 -11.45 2.66 9.50
CA ASP A 216 -11.70 3.06 8.11
C ASP A 216 -12.67 4.25 8.06
N ILE A 217 -12.38 5.17 7.14
CA ILE A 217 -13.35 6.21 6.79
C ILE A 217 -14.46 5.59 5.92
N ASP A 218 -15.65 6.18 5.99
CA ASP A 218 -16.76 5.93 5.09
C ASP A 218 -17.33 7.26 4.60
N CYS A 219 -18.07 7.24 3.49
CA CYS A 219 -18.79 8.39 2.91
C CYS A 219 -20.01 8.82 3.76
N SER A 220 -19.76 9.17 5.02
CA SER A 220 -20.73 9.68 5.97
C SER A 220 -20.12 10.69 6.92
N TRP A 221 -20.91 11.68 7.35
CA TRP A 221 -20.47 12.65 8.35
C TRP A 221 -20.10 11.98 9.68
N ASN A 222 -20.84 10.94 10.08
CA ASN A 222 -20.59 10.22 11.33
C ASN A 222 -19.22 9.54 11.34
N SER A 223 -18.79 8.96 10.22
CA SER A 223 -17.46 8.36 10.11
C SER A 223 -16.38 9.45 10.26
N LEU A 224 -16.50 10.55 9.49
CA LEU A 224 -15.57 11.68 9.58
C LEU A 224 -15.49 12.26 11.00
N SER A 225 -16.63 12.54 11.64
CA SER A 225 -16.66 13.10 12.98
C SER A 225 -16.03 12.17 14.00
N SER A 226 -16.25 10.86 13.90
CA SER A 226 -15.65 9.90 14.84
C SER A 226 -14.12 9.83 14.74
N ILE A 227 -13.56 10.05 13.54
CA ILE A 227 -12.10 10.15 13.35
C ILE A 227 -11.55 11.43 13.98
N ILE A 228 -12.24 12.57 13.82
CA ILE A 228 -11.84 13.85 14.40
C ILE A 228 -11.88 13.77 15.94
N ASP A 229 -13.02 13.33 16.48
CA ASP A 229 -13.29 13.32 17.92
C ASP A 229 -12.34 12.39 18.70
N HIS A 230 -11.78 11.36 18.05
CA HIS A 230 -10.77 10.48 18.67
C HIS A 230 -9.50 11.25 19.08
N TRP A 231 -9.14 12.33 18.38
CA TRP A 231 -7.91 13.09 18.60
C TRP A 231 -8.09 14.46 19.28
N GLY A 232 -9.33 14.92 19.47
CA GLY A 232 -9.68 16.18 20.15
C GLY A 232 -9.72 17.39 19.24
#